data_AF-A0A1G0XUQ9-F1
#
_entry.id   AF-A0A1G0XUQ9-F1
#
_cell.length_a   1.000
_cell.length_b   1.000
_cell.length_c   1.000
_cell.angle_alpha   90.00
_cell.angle_beta   90.00
_cell.angle_gamma   90.00
#
_symmetry.space_group_name_H-M   'P 1'
#
loop_
_entity.id
_entity.type
_entity.pdbx_description
1 polymer ?
#
loop_
_entity_poly.entity_id
_entity_poly.type
_entity_poly.pdbx_seq_one_letter_code
_entity_poly.pdbx_strand_id
1 'polypeptide(L)'
;MVRELAQTIKRELSLATEQNRPLKYLLFVAHDSTLIAQLKLLSQTIDDNPPYASQINYSLFDMGSSNYEVRVTYNQKPLFIKQCGGDSCTLSEFINLIDDQLLVA
;
A
#
# COMPACT_ATOMS: atom_id res chain seq x y z
N MET A 1 6.81 -12.61 -6.82
CA MET A 1 6.97 -12.09 -5.43
C MET A 1 6.36 -10.70 -5.21
N VAL A 2 6.94 -9.57 -5.68
CA VAL A 2 6.36 -8.24 -5.38
C VAL A 2 4.95 -8.05 -5.96
N ARG A 3 4.71 -8.56 -7.17
CA ARG A 3 3.39 -8.52 -7.82
C ARG A 3 2.31 -9.22 -7.01
N GLU A 4 2.60 -10.43 -6.52
CA GLU A 4 1.66 -11.22 -5.72
C GLU A 4 1.37 -10.54 -4.38
N LEU A 5 2.39 -9.96 -3.74
CA LEU A 5 2.22 -9.20 -2.50
C LEU A 5 1.33 -7.96 -2.73
N ALA A 6 1.59 -7.19 -3.78
CA ALA A 6 0.78 -6.02 -4.13
C ALA A 6 -0.67 -6.39 -4.46
N GLN A 7 -0.88 -7.47 -5.22
CA GLN A 7 -2.22 -8.01 -5.50
C GLN A 7 -2.93 -8.48 -4.23
N THR A 8 -2.20 -9.10 -3.30
CA THR A 8 -2.74 -9.52 -2.01
C THR A 8 -3.16 -8.29 -1.19
N ILE A 9 -2.29 -7.30 -1.04
CA ILE A 9 -2.62 -6.05 -0.32
C ILE A 9 -3.84 -5.38 -0.94
N LYS A 10 -3.87 -5.24 -2.28
CA LYS A 10 -5.02 -4.68 -3.02
C LYS A 10 -6.32 -5.43 -2.68
N ARG A 11 -6.32 -6.75 -2.86
CA ARG A 11 -7.48 -7.61 -2.60
C ARG A 11 -7.96 -7.47 -1.15
N GLU A 12 -7.04 -7.53 -0.20
CA GLU A 12 -7.39 -7.54 1.21
C GLU A 12 -7.91 -6.18 1.70
N LEU A 13 -7.39 -5.07 1.16
CA LEU A 13 -7.94 -3.73 1.40
C LEU A 13 -9.33 -3.56 0.79
N SER A 14 -9.57 -4.06 -0.44
CA SER A 14 -10.91 -4.04 -1.04
C SER A 14 -11.91 -4.81 -0.19
N LEU A 15 -11.59 -6.04 0.18
CA LEU A 15 -12.45 -6.88 1.02
C LEU A 15 -12.64 -6.32 2.43
N ALA A 16 -11.70 -5.52 2.96
CA ALA A 16 -11.82 -4.90 4.27
C ALA A 16 -12.92 -3.80 4.33
N THR A 17 -13.41 -3.32 3.18
CA THR A 17 -14.57 -2.42 3.11
C THR A 17 -15.91 -3.13 3.39
N GLU A 18 -15.93 -4.47 3.37
CA GLU A 18 -17.13 -5.24 3.69
C GLU A 18 -17.42 -5.17 5.20
N GLN A 19 -18.61 -4.70 5.57
CA GLN A 19 -18.98 -4.39 6.96
C GLN A 19 -18.89 -5.60 7.93
N ASN A 20 -18.96 -6.83 7.43
CA ASN A 20 -18.99 -8.04 8.26
C ASN A 20 -17.69 -8.85 8.24
N ARG A 21 -16.57 -8.25 7.82
CA ARG A 21 -15.29 -8.95 7.76
C ARG A 21 -14.55 -8.93 9.11
N PRO A 22 -14.24 -10.11 9.70
CA PRO A 22 -13.55 -10.18 10.98
C PRO A 22 -12.03 -9.91 10.88
N LEU A 23 -11.44 -10.09 9.71
CA LEU A 23 -10.01 -9.83 9.48
C LEU A 23 -9.73 -8.33 9.50
N LYS A 24 -8.92 -7.86 10.46
CA LYS A 24 -8.56 -6.44 10.62
C LYS A 24 -7.09 -6.12 10.37
N TYR A 25 -6.23 -7.15 10.35
CA TYR A 25 -4.79 -6.93 10.28
C TYR A 25 -4.09 -8.08 9.55
N LEU A 26 -3.09 -7.72 8.74
CA LEU A 26 -2.20 -8.63 8.05
C LEU A 26 -0.77 -8.18 8.32
N LEU A 27 0.10 -9.12 8.63
CA LEU A 27 1.53 -8.89 8.82
C LEU A 27 2.31 -9.77 7.84
N PHE A 28 3.10 -9.12 6.99
CA PHE A 28 4.04 -9.78 6.11
C PHE A 28 5.45 -9.53 6.63
N VAL A 29 6.08 -10.56 7.19
CA VAL A 29 7.48 -10.50 7.62
C VAL A 29 8.36 -10.86 6.43
N ALA A 30 9.24 -9.95 6.03
CA ALA A 30 9.99 -10.06 4.77
C ALA A 30 11.40 -9.44 4.88
N HIS A 31 12.01 -9.18 3.72
CA HIS A 31 13.38 -8.66 3.60
C HIS A 31 13.42 -7.24 3.02
N ASP A 32 14.55 -6.57 3.14
CA ASP A 32 14.86 -5.28 2.53
C ASP A 32 14.49 -5.21 1.04
N SER A 33 14.82 -6.23 0.26
CA SER A 33 14.47 -6.36 -1.16
C SER A 33 12.96 -6.33 -1.41
N THR A 34 12.15 -6.84 -0.49
CA THR A 34 10.69 -6.77 -0.56
C THR A 34 10.20 -5.33 -0.36
N LEU A 35 10.75 -4.63 0.63
CA LEU A 35 10.42 -3.22 0.87
C LEU A 35 10.86 -2.35 -0.30
N ILE A 36 12.07 -2.56 -0.83
CA ILE A 36 12.60 -1.84 -1.99
C ILE A 36 11.67 -2.01 -3.19
N ALA A 37 11.26 -3.24 -3.48
CA ALA A 37 10.37 -3.52 -4.60
C ALA A 37 9.00 -2.86 -4.41
N GLN A 38 8.44 -2.87 -3.19
CA GLN A 38 7.17 -2.20 -2.91
C GLN A 38 7.25 -0.68 -3.00
N LEU A 39 8.30 -0.07 -2.46
CA LEU A 39 8.52 1.37 -2.57
C LEU A 39 8.66 1.80 -4.04
N LYS A 40 9.39 1.03 -4.86
CA LYS A 40 9.47 1.27 -6.31
C LYS A 40 8.11 1.17 -7.00
N LEU A 41 7.30 0.17 -6.63
CA LEU A 41 5.93 0.03 -7.15
C LEU A 41 5.08 1.26 -6.81
N LEU A 42 5.23 1.80 -5.60
CA LEU A 42 4.61 3.06 -5.17
C LEU A 42 5.28 4.32 -5.76
N SER A 43 6.10 4.16 -6.81
CA SER A 43 6.82 5.24 -7.49
C SER A 43 7.74 6.07 -6.57
N GLN A 44 8.24 5.48 -5.49
CA GLN A 44 9.17 6.13 -4.58
C GLN A 44 10.61 5.94 -5.03
N THR A 45 11.41 7.00 -4.91
CA THR A 45 12.87 6.92 -5.04
C THR A 45 13.46 6.33 -3.76
N ILE A 46 14.48 5.50 -3.90
CA ILE A 46 15.15 4.83 -2.78
C ILE A 46 16.64 5.08 -2.94
N ASP A 47 17.18 5.94 -2.09
CA ASP A 47 18.59 6.34 -2.15
C ASP A 47 19.47 5.44 -1.28
N ASP A 48 18.90 4.86 -0.21
CA ASP A 48 19.58 3.99 0.74
C ASP A 48 18.83 2.67 0.97
N ASN A 49 19.57 1.63 1.35
CA ASN A 49 18.96 0.35 1.74
C ASN A 49 18.08 0.53 3.01
N PRO A 50 16.90 -0.11 3.07
CA PRO A 50 16.06 -0.08 4.27
C PRO A 50 16.83 -0.57 5.51
N PRO A 51 16.90 0.21 6.61
CA PRO A 51 17.51 -0.24 7.84
C PRO A 51 16.73 -1.41 8.46
N TYR A 52 17.34 -2.10 9.44
CA TYR A 52 16.66 -3.14 10.21
C TYR A 52 15.34 -2.65 10.81
N ALA A 53 14.37 -3.56 10.87
CA ALA A 53 13.01 -3.28 11.31
C ALA A 53 12.29 -2.18 10.51
N SER A 54 12.75 -1.89 9.29
CA SER A 54 11.98 -1.05 8.38
C SER A 54 10.62 -1.67 8.06
N GLN A 55 9.64 -0.81 7.84
CA GLN A 55 8.27 -1.23 7.60
C GLN A 55 7.57 -0.29 6.61
N ILE A 56 6.67 -0.87 5.82
CA ILE A 56 5.66 -0.14 5.07
C ILE A 56 4.30 -0.49 5.68
N ASN A 57 3.53 0.52 6.04
CA ASN A 57 2.20 0.34 6.59
C ASN A 57 1.18 0.89 5.59
N TYR A 58 0.18 0.06 5.25
CA TYR A 58 -1.01 0.43 4.50
C TYR A 58 -2.18 0.46 5.48
N SER A 59 -2.72 1.64 5.76
CA SER A 59 -3.85 1.82 6.66
C SER A 59 -5.10 2.22 5.87
N LEU A 60 -6.21 1.53 6.12
CA LEU A 60 -7.51 1.82 5.52
C LEU A 60 -8.37 2.62 6.50
N PHE A 61 -8.91 3.74 6.03
CA PHE A 61 -9.80 4.62 6.79
C PHE A 61 -11.18 4.65 6.14
N ASP A 62 -12.23 4.48 6.94
CA ASP A 62 -13.61 4.75 6.53
C ASP A 62 -13.88 6.24 6.75
N MET A 63 -14.13 6.95 5.66
CA MET A 63 -14.40 8.39 5.64
C MET A 63 -15.91 8.69 5.67
N GLY A 64 -16.75 7.67 5.83
CA GLY A 64 -18.20 7.76 5.77
C GLY A 64 -18.73 7.72 4.32
N SER A 65 -20.04 7.54 4.17
CA SER A 65 -20.72 7.51 2.86
C SER A 65 -20.13 6.51 1.86
N SER A 66 -19.60 5.38 2.36
CA SER A 66 -18.90 4.36 1.55
C SER A 66 -17.63 4.86 0.86
N ASN A 67 -17.02 5.94 1.38
CA ASN A 67 -15.74 6.45 0.92
C ASN A 67 -14.62 5.91 1.80
N TYR A 68 -13.58 5.37 1.18
CA TYR A 68 -12.43 4.80 1.87
C TYR A 68 -11.15 5.42 1.37
N GLU A 69 -10.23 5.66 2.30
CA GLU A 69 -8.89 6.16 2.03
C GLU A 69 -7.83 5.17 2.47
N VAL A 70 -6.79 5.01 1.65
CA VAL A 70 -5.56 4.29 1.98
C VAL A 70 -4.48 5.32 2.28
N ARG A 71 -3.86 5.24 3.45
CA ARG A 71 -2.67 6.00 3.80
C ARG A 71 -1.49 5.06 3.89
N VAL A 72 -0.38 5.44 3.25
CA VAL A 72 0.83 4.63 3.23
C VAL A 72 1.94 5.35 3.98
N THR A 73 2.59 4.64 4.91
CA THR A 73 3.78 5.17 5.58
C THR A 73 4.98 4.25 5.37
N TYR A 74 6.16 4.83 5.26
CA TYR A 74 7.44 4.13 5.34
C TYR A 74 8.17 4.61 6.57
N ASN A 75 8.49 3.69 7.48
CA ASN A 75 9.14 4.01 8.77
C ASN A 75 8.43 5.15 9.52
N GLN A 76 7.10 5.05 9.59
CA GLN A 76 6.19 6.01 10.26
C GLN A 76 6.08 7.39 9.58
N LYS A 77 6.75 7.60 8.45
CA LYS A 77 6.62 8.83 7.66
C LYS A 77 5.61 8.64 6.53
N PRO A 78 4.63 9.54 6.35
CA PRO A 78 3.72 9.47 5.21
C PRO A 78 4.48 9.48 3.88
N LEU A 79 4.03 8.64 2.94
CA LEU A 79 4.54 8.62 1.58
C LEU A 79 3.68 9.50 0.69
N PHE A 80 4.30 10.44 -0.02
CA PHE A 80 3.62 11.16 -1.08
C PHE A 80 3.53 10.28 -2.33
N ILE A 81 2.33 9.94 -2.74
CA ILE A 81 2.07 9.13 -3.94
C ILE A 81 1.54 10.06 -5.02
N LYS A 82 2.36 10.31 -6.05
CA LYS A 82 2.07 11.29 -7.10
C LYS A 82 0.71 11.04 -7.78
N GLN A 83 0.36 9.79 -8.01
CA GLN A 83 -0.89 9.38 -8.64
C GLN A 83 -2.13 9.71 -7.77
N CYS A 84 -1.95 9.85 -6.46
CA CYS A 84 -3.00 10.22 -5.51
C CYS A 84 -2.97 11.72 -5.18
N GLY A 85 -1.99 12.47 -5.68
CA GLY A 85 -1.85 13.91 -5.45
C GLY A 85 -1.51 14.30 -3.99
N GLY A 86 -1.19 13.34 -3.12
CA GLY A 86 -1.02 13.57 -1.68
C GLY A 86 -0.44 12.37 -0.93
N ASP A 87 -0.59 12.39 0.39
CA ASP A 87 -0.20 11.33 1.33
C ASP A 87 -1.34 10.36 1.68
N SER A 88 -2.47 10.51 0.99
CA SER A 88 -3.63 9.64 1.04
C SER A 88 -4.11 9.38 -0.38
N CYS A 89 -4.66 8.19 -0.60
CA CYS A 89 -5.30 7.79 -1.84
C CYS A 89 -6.74 7.40 -1.51
N THR A 90 -7.71 7.76 -2.35
CA THR A 90 -8.97 7.01 -2.34
C THR A 90 -8.67 5.54 -2.61
N LEU A 91 -9.49 4.63 -2.08
CA LEU A 91 -9.29 3.20 -2.31
C LEU A 91 -9.26 2.85 -3.81
N SER A 92 -10.07 3.53 -4.63
CA SER A 92 -10.06 3.37 -6.09
C SER A 92 -8.76 3.85 -6.73
N GLU A 93 -8.21 5.00 -6.33
CA GLU A 93 -6.91 5.47 -6.83
C GLU A 93 -5.80 4.50 -6.45
N PHE A 94 -5.81 3.97 -5.24
CA PHE A 94 -4.84 2.98 -4.81
C PHE A 94 -4.94 1.68 -5.63
N ILE A 95 -6.16 1.18 -5.88
CA ILE A 95 -6.39 -0.01 -6.71
C ILE A 95 -5.83 0.21 -8.13
N ASN A 96 -6.17 1.36 -8.74
CA ASN A 96 -5.71 1.70 -10.08
C ASN A 96 -4.19 1.83 -10.15
N LEU A 97 -3.57 2.44 -9.13
CA LEU A 97 -2.11 2.50 -9.02
C LEU A 97 -1.48 1.11 -9.05
N ILE A 98 -2.00 0.15 -8.28
CA ILE A 98 -1.48 -1.22 -8.28
C ILE A 98 -1.67 -1.87 -9.65
N ASP A 99 -2.82 -1.70 -10.28
CA ASP A 99 -3.12 -2.33 -11.57
C ASP A 99 -2.29 -1.74 -12.72
N ASP A 100 -2.11 -0.42 -12.77
CA ASP A 100 -1.27 0.24 -13.79
C ASP A 100 0.19 -0.19 -13.69
N GLN A 101 0.73 -0.30 -12.48
CA GLN A 101 2.12 -0.75 -12.26
C GLN A 101 2.33 -2.22 -12.64
N LEU A 102 1.27 -3.03 -12.67
CA LEU A 102 1.33 -4.42 -13.10
C LEU A 102 1.28 -4.59 -14.62
N LEU A 103 0.78 -3.59 -15.36
CA LEU A 103 0.74 -3.57 -16.82
C LEU A 103 2.07 -3.11 -17.46
N VAL A 104 2.87 -2.34 -16.73
CA VAL A 104 4.14 -1.76 -17.22
C VAL A 104 5.37 -2.52 -16.72
N ALA A 105 5.21 -3.41 -15.73
CA ALA A 105 6.27 -4.24 -15.18
C ALA A 105 6.53 -5.51 -16.01
#